data_AF-B3PQI4-F1
#
_entry.id   AF-B3PQI4-F1
#
_cell.length_a   1.000
_cell.length_b   1.000
_cell.length_c   1.000
_cell.angle_alpha   90.00
_cell.angle_beta   90.00
_cell.angle_gamma   90.00
#
_symmetry.space_group_name_H-M   'P 1'
#
loop_
_entity.id
_entity.type
_entity.pdbx_description
1 polymer ?
#
loop_
_entity_poly.entity_id
_entity_poly.type
_entity_poly.pdbx_seq_one_letter_code
_entity_poly.pdbx_strand_id
1 'polypeptide(L)'
;MRRLKFALPGIHCLLEVTRESPQAREQEIWAEFRRHNITFDGPYDDWRSAMADSTGYDAPAILAKAVEATRAVVQGRASYERDTVIFKERSYSHPLLAWLLYVASRSDGRLRVVDFGGALGSSYFQHRSKLAHLAELKWCVVEQPHFAEAGRAEFEDGVLSFSHCLEEAIDLVNPHIVLLSGVLQYLEYPHQHLESLLSKDIKFILVDRTSAQFDVADVPFVQHVPERIYRASYPVWFLNAHELQDRFARHGYEVLDSFQPAGTFGIATPPPLQELTRWGIGLTPAQGQYEWSYTGWFLEKPEI
;
A
#
# COMPACT_ATOMS: atom_id res chain seq x y z
N MET A 1 29.97 -24.76 1.07
CA MET A 1 28.80 -25.29 1.79
C MET A 1 28.56 -26.76 1.43
N ARG A 2 28.31 -27.64 2.41
CA ARG A 2 27.83 -29.02 2.22
C ARG A 2 26.42 -29.14 2.78
N ARG A 3 25.50 -29.73 2.02
CA ARG A 3 24.11 -29.96 2.42
C ARG A 3 23.90 -31.45 2.63
N LEU A 4 23.45 -31.84 3.82
CA LEU A 4 23.12 -33.20 4.18
C LEU A 4 21.61 -33.26 4.40
N LYS A 5 20.91 -34.08 3.61
CA LYS A 5 19.47 -34.29 3.74
C LYS A 5 19.24 -35.62 4.44
N PHE A 6 18.50 -35.58 5.53
CA PHE A 6 18.03 -36.77 6.25
C PHE A 6 16.52 -36.86 6.08
N ALA A 7 16.04 -37.96 5.52
CA ALA A 7 14.63 -38.26 5.37
C ALA A 7 14.37 -39.65 5.93
N LEU A 8 13.68 -39.70 7.07
CA LEU A 8 13.16 -40.91 7.71
C LEU A 8 11.65 -40.73 7.91
N PRO A 9 10.87 -41.82 8.05
CA PRO A 9 9.44 -41.68 8.37
C PRO A 9 9.23 -40.81 9.61
N GLY A 10 8.53 -39.68 9.43
CA GLY A 10 8.25 -38.70 10.49
C GLY A 10 9.37 -37.70 10.80
N ILE A 11 10.54 -37.78 10.15
CA ILE A 11 11.65 -36.84 10.36
C ILE A 11 12.24 -36.41 9.01
N HIS A 12 12.12 -35.12 8.72
CA HIS A 12 12.83 -34.46 7.62
C HIS A 12 13.77 -33.42 8.20
N CYS A 13 15.08 -33.58 7.96
CA CYS A 13 16.10 -32.66 8.42
C CYS A 13 17.03 -32.27 7.27
N LEU A 14 17.36 -30.98 7.19
CA LEU A 14 18.40 -30.44 6.34
C LEU A 14 19.51 -29.89 7.25
N LEU A 15 20.71 -30.46 7.15
CA LEU A 15 21.90 -29.97 7.82
C LEU A 15 22.81 -29.28 6.80
N GLU A 16 23.04 -27.98 7.00
CA GLU A 16 24.00 -27.20 6.20
C GLU A 16 25.31 -27.03 6.99
N VAL A 17 26.43 -27.46 6.42
CA VAL A 17 27.77 -27.26 6.98
C VAL A 17 28.52 -26.28 6.09
N THR A 18 28.87 -25.10 6.62
CA THR A 18 29.65 -24.09 5.91
C THR A 18 30.92 -23.73 6.67
N ARG A 19 31.92 -23.21 5.95
CA ARG A 19 33.13 -22.59 6.53
C ARG A 19 33.00 -21.07 6.64
N GLU A 20 31.92 -20.51 6.13
CA GLU A 20 31.61 -19.08 6.26
C GLU A 20 31.38 -18.73 7.73
N SER A 21 31.82 -17.54 8.14
CA SER A 21 31.46 -17.02 9.45
C SER A 21 29.96 -16.72 9.51
N PRO A 22 29.34 -16.73 10.71
CA PRO A 22 27.96 -16.31 10.88
C PRO A 22 27.66 -14.93 10.25
N GLN A 23 28.60 -13.98 10.36
CA GLN A 23 28.47 -12.64 9.79
C GLN A 23 28.45 -12.64 8.27
N ALA A 24 29.31 -13.44 7.62
CA ALA A 24 29.32 -13.56 6.16
C ALA A 24 28.03 -14.20 5.65
N ARG A 25 27.50 -15.19 6.38
CA ARG A 25 26.23 -15.84 6.06
C ARG A 25 25.04 -14.89 6.24
N GLU A 26 25.03 -14.11 7.31
CA GLU A 26 24.02 -13.07 7.55
C GLU A 26 24.01 -12.02 6.42
N GLN A 27 25.17 -11.52 6.01
CA GLN A 27 25.30 -10.58 4.89
C GLN A 27 24.76 -11.15 3.58
N GLU A 28 25.05 -12.42 3.29
CA GLU A 28 24.52 -13.11 2.10
C GLU A 28 22.99 -13.23 2.15
N ILE A 29 22.43 -13.62 3.31
CA ILE A 29 20.98 -13.74 3.50
C ILE A 29 20.29 -12.38 3.31
N TRP A 30 20.84 -11.31 3.87
CA TRP A 30 20.31 -9.95 3.69
C TRP A 30 20.42 -9.46 2.25
N ALA A 31 21.54 -9.72 1.57
CA ALA A 31 21.72 -9.35 0.17
C ALA A 31 20.70 -10.05 -0.74
N GLU A 32 20.49 -11.35 -0.52
CA GLU A 32 19.48 -12.12 -1.27
C GLU A 32 18.05 -11.64 -0.94
N PHE A 33 17.78 -11.28 0.31
CA PHE A 33 16.49 -10.75 0.73
C PHE A 33 16.17 -9.40 0.10
N ARG A 34 17.10 -8.44 0.14
CA ARG A 34 16.98 -7.10 -0.46
C ARG A 34 16.73 -7.16 -1.98
N ARG A 35 17.21 -8.20 -2.67
CA ARG A 35 16.96 -8.39 -4.11
C ARG A 35 15.50 -8.73 -4.44
N HIS A 36 14.78 -9.35 -3.52
CA HIS A 36 13.47 -9.95 -3.80
C HIS A 36 12.31 -9.31 -3.02
N ASN A 37 12.63 -8.56 -1.96
CA ASN A 37 11.66 -8.01 -1.01
C ASN A 37 11.80 -6.50 -0.91
N ILE A 38 10.71 -5.86 -0.50
CA ILE A 38 10.74 -4.46 -0.09
C ILE A 38 11.49 -4.37 1.23
N THR A 39 12.41 -3.43 1.34
CA THR A 39 13.18 -3.15 2.56
C THR A 39 13.14 -1.68 2.89
N PHE A 40 13.38 -1.35 4.15
CA PHE A 40 13.35 0.02 4.64
C PHE A 40 14.68 0.32 5.31
N ASP A 41 15.35 1.38 4.87
CA ASP A 41 16.54 1.92 5.53
C ASP A 41 16.11 3.13 6.37
N GLY A 42 16.72 3.32 7.54
CA GLY A 42 16.35 4.37 8.51
C GLY A 42 16.39 3.88 9.96
N PRO A 43 15.82 4.64 10.91
CA PRO A 43 15.07 5.88 10.69
C PRO A 43 15.94 7.07 10.25
N TYR A 44 15.34 8.05 9.58
CA TYR A 44 15.94 9.34 9.22
C TYR A 44 15.48 10.45 10.16
N ASP A 45 16.24 11.55 10.24
CA ASP A 45 15.90 12.68 11.11
C ASP A 45 14.68 13.48 10.60
N ASP A 46 14.51 13.56 9.28
CA ASP A 46 13.40 14.29 8.65
C ASP A 46 13.08 13.74 7.24
N TRP A 47 11.95 14.17 6.67
CA TRP A 47 11.55 13.76 5.31
C TRP A 47 12.57 14.15 4.25
N ARG A 48 13.21 15.31 4.42
CA ARG A 48 14.14 15.87 3.43
C ARG A 48 15.39 15.00 3.28
N SER A 49 15.92 14.49 4.39
CA SER A 49 17.06 13.58 4.43
C SER A 49 16.72 12.21 3.83
N ALA A 50 15.55 11.64 4.18
CA ALA A 50 15.06 10.42 3.53
C ALA A 50 14.86 10.59 2.02
N MET A 51 14.29 11.72 1.60
CA MET A 51 14.08 12.03 0.19
C MET A 51 15.40 12.17 -0.57
N ALA A 52 16.42 12.82 0.03
CA ALA A 52 17.75 12.97 -0.57
C ALA A 52 18.47 11.62 -0.80
N ASP A 53 18.20 10.62 0.05
CA ASP A 53 18.74 9.26 -0.05
C ASP A 53 17.84 8.31 -0.88
N SER A 54 16.82 8.84 -1.55
CA SER A 54 15.87 8.09 -2.38
C SER A 54 15.96 8.48 -3.86
N THR A 55 15.45 7.63 -4.76
CA THR A 55 15.35 8.00 -6.19
C THR A 55 14.10 8.84 -6.51
N GLY A 56 13.07 8.77 -5.66
CA GLY A 56 11.80 9.50 -5.82
C GLY A 56 10.83 8.89 -6.84
N TYR A 57 9.63 9.49 -6.92
CA TYR A 57 8.50 9.05 -7.77
C TYR A 57 8.54 9.59 -9.22
N ASP A 58 9.35 10.61 -9.49
CA ASP A 58 9.34 11.35 -10.77
C ASP A 58 10.04 10.64 -11.94
N ALA A 59 10.37 9.35 -11.81
CA ALA A 59 11.02 8.62 -12.89
C ALA A 59 9.99 8.29 -13.99
N PRO A 60 10.18 8.74 -15.25
CA PRO A 60 9.25 8.44 -16.36
C PRO A 60 9.01 6.93 -16.59
N ALA A 61 9.97 6.10 -16.17
CA ALA A 61 9.88 4.65 -16.23
C ALA A 61 8.75 4.07 -15.35
N ILE A 62 8.40 4.74 -14.23
CA ILE A 62 7.32 4.31 -13.33
C ILE A 62 5.97 4.45 -14.05
N LEU A 63 5.69 5.62 -14.62
CA LEU A 63 4.46 5.85 -15.39
C LEU A 63 4.37 4.89 -16.58
N ALA A 64 5.44 4.74 -17.36
CA ALA A 64 5.44 3.84 -18.52
C ALA A 64 5.11 2.39 -18.12
N LYS A 65 5.66 1.92 -16.99
CA LYS A 65 5.36 0.59 -16.47
C LYS A 65 3.92 0.48 -15.96
N ALA A 66 3.42 1.49 -15.27
CA ALA A 66 2.04 1.53 -14.80
C ALA A 66 1.06 1.48 -15.97
N VAL A 67 1.28 2.27 -17.03
CA VAL A 67 0.46 2.25 -18.25
C VAL A 67 0.45 0.85 -18.88
N GLU A 68 1.61 0.21 -19.02
CA GLU A 68 1.69 -1.15 -19.59
C GLU A 68 0.97 -2.20 -18.74
N ALA A 69 1.10 -2.11 -17.40
CA ALA A 69 0.40 -3.00 -16.48
C ALA A 69 -1.12 -2.80 -16.56
N THR A 70 -1.60 -1.55 -16.55
CA THR A 70 -3.02 -1.22 -16.66
C THR A 70 -3.60 -1.64 -18.01
N ARG A 71 -2.88 -1.41 -19.12
CA ARG A 71 -3.25 -1.93 -20.46
C ARG A 71 -3.43 -3.45 -20.44
N ALA A 72 -2.55 -4.18 -19.74
CA ALA A 72 -2.69 -5.63 -19.62
C ALA A 72 -4.00 -6.04 -18.94
N VAL A 73 -4.43 -5.29 -17.92
CA VAL A 73 -5.68 -5.53 -17.18
C VAL A 73 -6.92 -5.16 -18.00
N VAL A 74 -6.88 -4.03 -18.70
CA VAL A 74 -7.99 -3.57 -19.56
C VAL A 74 -8.19 -4.51 -20.75
N GLN A 75 -7.10 -5.00 -21.35
CA GLN A 75 -7.13 -5.93 -22.49
C GLN A 75 -7.36 -7.40 -22.08
N GLY A 76 -7.56 -7.69 -20.78
CA GLY A 76 -7.80 -9.04 -20.28
C GLY A 76 -6.57 -9.97 -20.30
N ARG A 77 -5.37 -9.44 -20.54
CA ARG A 77 -4.09 -10.18 -20.45
C ARG A 77 -3.69 -10.46 -18.99
N ALA A 78 -4.21 -9.68 -18.05
CA ALA A 78 -4.07 -9.86 -16.61
C ALA A 78 -5.43 -9.67 -15.91
N SER A 79 -5.60 -10.33 -14.76
CA SER A 79 -6.78 -10.16 -13.91
C SER A 79 -6.74 -8.82 -13.16
N TYR A 80 -5.61 -8.43 -12.60
CA TYR A 80 -5.45 -7.10 -12.02
C TYR A 80 -3.95 -6.79 -11.96
N GLU A 81 -3.62 -5.57 -11.56
CA GLU A 81 -2.26 -5.20 -11.22
C GLU A 81 -2.23 -4.54 -9.85
N ARG A 82 -1.06 -4.61 -9.21
CA ARG A 82 -0.79 -3.91 -7.95
C ARG A 82 0.67 -3.52 -7.93
N ASP A 83 0.94 -2.24 -7.70
CA ASP A 83 2.28 -1.66 -7.75
C ASP A 83 2.99 -2.02 -9.06
N THR A 84 2.25 -1.98 -10.18
CA THR A 84 2.67 -2.35 -11.55
C THR A 84 2.98 -3.84 -11.79
N VAL A 85 2.81 -4.70 -10.77
CA VAL A 85 2.92 -6.16 -10.91
C VAL A 85 1.60 -6.72 -11.41
N ILE A 86 1.63 -7.43 -12.54
CA ILE A 86 0.44 -8.06 -13.11
C ILE A 86 0.16 -9.43 -12.46
N PHE A 87 -1.12 -9.69 -12.19
CA PHE A 87 -1.60 -10.95 -11.61
C PHE A 87 -2.57 -11.62 -12.58
N LYS A 88 -2.36 -12.91 -12.85
CA LYS A 88 -3.24 -13.70 -13.72
C LYS A 88 -4.44 -14.27 -12.97
N GLU A 89 -4.24 -14.65 -11.72
CA GLU A 89 -5.31 -15.10 -10.83
C GLU A 89 -5.89 -13.89 -10.12
N ARG A 90 -7.22 -13.80 -10.05
CA ARG A 90 -7.86 -12.66 -9.39
C ARG A 90 -7.86 -12.85 -7.89
N SER A 91 -7.46 -11.80 -7.18
CA SER A 91 -7.56 -11.68 -5.74
C SER A 91 -8.15 -10.32 -5.41
N TYR A 92 -8.95 -10.24 -4.36
CA TYR A 92 -9.60 -9.01 -3.91
C TYR A 92 -9.03 -8.60 -2.57
N SER A 93 -8.95 -7.28 -2.33
CA SER A 93 -8.87 -6.78 -0.97
C SER A 93 -10.25 -6.88 -0.36
N HIS A 94 -10.53 -7.99 0.33
CA HIS A 94 -11.84 -8.24 0.93
C HIS A 94 -12.27 -7.15 1.93
N PRO A 95 -11.40 -6.61 2.80
CA PRO A 95 -11.76 -5.50 3.68
C PRO A 95 -12.19 -4.25 2.89
N LEU A 96 -11.40 -3.85 1.89
CA LEU A 96 -11.73 -2.69 1.04
C LEU A 96 -13.06 -2.91 0.31
N LEU A 97 -13.23 -4.08 -0.34
CA LEU A 97 -14.45 -4.39 -1.06
C LEU A 97 -15.69 -4.39 -0.15
N ALA A 98 -15.56 -4.92 1.07
CA ALA A 98 -16.65 -4.95 2.04
C ALA A 98 -17.12 -3.52 2.40
N TRP A 99 -16.18 -2.60 2.66
CA TRP A 99 -16.51 -1.22 2.98
C TRP A 99 -17.07 -0.44 1.78
N LEU A 100 -16.59 -0.69 0.57
CA LEU A 100 -17.20 -0.12 -0.65
C LEU A 100 -18.65 -0.59 -0.84
N LEU A 101 -18.91 -1.89 -0.64
CA LEU A 101 -20.26 -2.45 -0.73
C LEU A 101 -21.16 -1.96 0.40
N TYR A 102 -20.63 -1.78 1.61
CA TYR A 102 -21.34 -1.17 2.72
C TYR A 102 -21.79 0.25 2.36
N VAL A 103 -20.89 1.11 1.87
CA VAL A 103 -21.25 2.48 1.45
C VAL A 103 -22.30 2.46 0.34
N ALA A 104 -22.16 1.57 -0.65
CA ALA A 104 -23.15 1.41 -1.70
C ALA A 104 -24.54 1.02 -1.14
N SER A 105 -24.59 0.11 -0.17
CA SER A 105 -25.84 -0.29 0.51
C SER A 105 -26.49 0.84 1.30
N ARG A 106 -25.70 1.82 1.75
CA ARG A 106 -26.14 3.03 2.46
C ARG A 106 -26.50 4.19 1.51
N SER A 107 -26.38 3.98 0.20
CA SER A 107 -26.52 5.00 -0.84
C SER A 107 -27.40 4.50 -1.99
N ASP A 108 -28.48 3.78 -1.69
CA ASP A 108 -29.45 3.23 -2.66
C ASP A 108 -28.82 2.39 -3.78
N GLY A 109 -27.77 1.64 -3.45
CA GLY A 109 -27.03 0.82 -4.41
C GLY A 109 -26.16 1.64 -5.37
N ARG A 110 -25.85 2.90 -5.04
CA ARG A 110 -24.98 3.78 -5.83
C ARG A 110 -23.63 3.95 -5.12
N LEU A 111 -22.54 3.91 -5.87
CA LEU A 111 -21.20 4.10 -5.33
C LEU A 111 -20.45 5.15 -6.14
N ARG A 112 -20.07 6.26 -5.50
CA ARG A 112 -19.27 7.31 -6.09
C ARG A 112 -18.02 7.48 -5.24
N VAL A 113 -16.87 7.19 -5.83
CA VAL A 113 -15.57 7.11 -5.13
C VAL A 113 -14.67 8.20 -5.66
N VAL A 114 -14.02 8.92 -4.75
CA VAL A 114 -12.78 9.64 -5.05
C VAL A 114 -11.62 8.78 -4.52
N ASP A 115 -10.70 8.38 -5.37
CA ASP A 115 -9.57 7.51 -5.06
C ASP A 115 -8.26 8.31 -5.13
N PHE A 116 -7.80 8.77 -3.97
CA PHE A 116 -6.65 9.66 -3.87
C PHE A 116 -5.35 8.85 -3.82
N GLY A 117 -4.48 9.06 -4.81
CA GLY A 117 -3.29 8.21 -5.03
C GLY A 117 -3.63 6.86 -5.68
N GLY A 118 -4.70 6.80 -6.48
CA GLY A 118 -5.18 5.58 -7.12
C GLY A 118 -4.40 5.13 -8.37
N ALA A 119 -3.28 5.79 -8.69
CA ALA A 119 -2.48 5.58 -9.90
C ALA A 119 -3.34 5.64 -11.19
N LEU A 120 -3.41 4.53 -11.94
CA LEU A 120 -4.21 4.42 -13.15
C LEU A 120 -5.52 3.64 -12.90
N GLY A 121 -6.05 3.67 -11.68
CA GLY A 121 -7.28 2.98 -11.29
C GLY A 121 -7.05 1.55 -10.80
N SER A 122 -5.93 1.25 -10.13
CA SER A 122 -5.58 -0.10 -9.66
C SER A 122 -6.68 -0.74 -8.81
N SER A 123 -7.15 0.01 -7.80
CA SER A 123 -8.23 -0.41 -6.89
C SER A 123 -9.55 -0.61 -7.64
N TYR A 124 -9.90 0.31 -8.55
CA TYR A 124 -11.06 0.17 -9.42
C TYR A 124 -10.99 -1.11 -10.25
N PHE A 125 -9.90 -1.31 -11.00
CA PHE A 125 -9.78 -2.45 -11.90
C PHE A 125 -9.72 -3.79 -11.17
N GLN A 126 -9.15 -3.84 -9.97
CA GLN A 126 -9.17 -5.03 -9.12
C GLN A 126 -10.60 -5.42 -8.71
N HIS A 127 -11.45 -4.43 -8.40
CA HIS A 127 -12.77 -4.68 -7.80
C HIS A 127 -13.96 -4.51 -8.76
N ARG A 128 -13.80 -3.92 -9.94
CA ARG A 128 -14.89 -3.54 -10.87
C ARG A 128 -15.90 -4.65 -11.15
N SER A 129 -15.42 -5.88 -11.32
CA SER A 129 -16.29 -7.04 -11.57
C SER A 129 -17.29 -7.34 -10.44
N LYS A 130 -16.97 -6.93 -9.21
CA LYS A 130 -17.83 -7.09 -8.03
C LYS A 130 -18.66 -5.85 -7.75
N LEU A 131 -18.38 -4.73 -8.41
CA LEU A 131 -19.13 -3.48 -8.29
C LEU A 131 -20.06 -3.22 -9.50
N ALA A 132 -19.91 -3.98 -10.59
CA ALA A 132 -20.68 -3.80 -11.83
C ALA A 132 -22.20 -4.02 -11.71
N HIS A 133 -22.67 -4.60 -10.60
CA HIS A 133 -24.09 -4.84 -10.34
C HIS A 133 -24.80 -3.65 -9.66
N LEU A 134 -24.03 -2.64 -9.24
CA LEU A 134 -24.57 -1.45 -8.58
C LEU A 134 -25.40 -0.61 -9.54
N ALA A 135 -26.40 0.10 -9.01
CA ALA A 135 -27.29 0.96 -9.80
C ALA A 135 -26.55 2.13 -10.44
N GLU A 136 -25.51 2.63 -9.76
CA GLU A 136 -24.57 3.62 -10.28
C GLU A 136 -23.18 3.30 -9.74
N LEU A 137 -22.16 3.41 -10.60
CA LEU A 137 -20.77 3.41 -10.21
C LEU A 137 -20.09 4.61 -10.87
N LYS A 138 -19.46 5.47 -10.07
CA LYS A 138 -18.51 6.49 -10.54
C LYS A 138 -17.23 6.39 -9.72
N TRP A 139 -16.09 6.51 -10.37
CA TRP A 139 -14.78 6.40 -9.74
C TRP A 139 -13.87 7.46 -10.33
N CYS A 140 -13.48 8.45 -9.52
CA CYS A 140 -12.53 9.47 -9.94
C CYS A 140 -11.21 9.28 -9.21
N VAL A 141 -10.15 8.99 -9.96
CA VAL A 141 -8.80 8.90 -9.40
C VAL A 141 -8.19 10.30 -9.32
N VAL A 142 -7.63 10.66 -8.18
CA VAL A 142 -6.84 11.89 -8.00
C VAL A 142 -5.36 11.52 -7.95
N GLU A 143 -4.59 12.04 -8.89
CA GLU A 143 -3.17 11.70 -9.08
C GLU A 143 -2.34 12.88 -9.58
N GLN A 144 -1.01 12.70 -9.61
CA GLN A 144 -0.10 13.69 -10.17
C GLN A 144 -0.46 14.02 -11.63
N PRO A 145 -0.20 15.25 -12.12
CA PRO A 145 -0.68 15.71 -13.43
C PRO A 145 -0.37 14.74 -14.59
N HIS A 146 0.84 14.20 -14.66
CA HIS A 146 1.24 13.27 -15.71
C HIS A 146 0.54 11.90 -15.64
N PHE A 147 0.19 11.43 -14.44
CA PHE A 147 -0.64 10.22 -14.26
C PHE A 147 -2.10 10.49 -14.65
N ALA A 148 -2.65 11.62 -14.19
CA ALA A 148 -4.02 12.00 -14.51
C ALA A 148 -4.20 12.17 -16.03
N GLU A 149 -3.27 12.84 -16.71
CA GLU A 149 -3.27 13.01 -18.17
C GLU A 149 -3.21 11.66 -18.90
N ALA A 150 -2.31 10.75 -18.50
CA ALA A 150 -2.23 9.41 -19.08
C ALA A 150 -3.52 8.60 -18.83
N GLY A 151 -4.09 8.71 -17.63
CA GLY A 151 -5.37 8.12 -17.25
C GLY A 151 -6.51 8.56 -18.17
N ARG A 152 -6.68 9.88 -18.34
CA ARG A 152 -7.69 10.46 -19.24
C ARG A 152 -7.50 10.01 -20.69
N ALA A 153 -6.26 9.96 -21.15
CA ALA A 153 -5.94 9.63 -22.54
C ALA A 153 -6.25 8.17 -22.89
N GLU A 154 -6.14 7.23 -21.93
CA GLU A 154 -6.14 5.80 -22.23
C GLU A 154 -7.20 4.95 -21.52
N PHE A 155 -7.64 5.36 -20.34
CA PHE A 155 -8.43 4.51 -19.44
C PHE A 155 -9.74 5.14 -18.97
N GLU A 156 -9.95 6.43 -19.23
CA GLU A 156 -11.19 7.12 -18.88
C GLU A 156 -12.38 6.59 -19.70
N ASP A 157 -13.50 6.40 -19.02
CA ASP A 157 -14.77 5.97 -19.61
C ASP A 157 -15.96 6.59 -18.85
N GLY A 158 -17.18 6.09 -19.08
CA GLY A 158 -18.37 6.60 -18.40
C GLY A 158 -18.43 6.34 -16.88
N VAL A 159 -17.52 5.52 -16.35
CA VAL A 159 -17.46 5.09 -14.94
C VAL A 159 -16.17 5.58 -14.27
N LEU A 160 -15.02 5.41 -14.91
CA LEU A 160 -13.70 5.78 -14.41
C LEU A 160 -13.26 7.12 -15.02
N SER A 161 -12.91 8.08 -14.17
CA SER A 161 -12.37 9.39 -14.57
C SER A 161 -11.09 9.71 -13.81
N PHE A 162 -10.34 10.70 -14.31
CA PHE A 162 -9.08 11.12 -13.68
C PHE A 162 -9.02 12.63 -13.45
N SER A 163 -8.54 13.01 -12.28
CA SER A 163 -8.32 14.38 -11.85
C SER A 163 -6.91 14.54 -11.30
N HIS A 164 -6.40 15.77 -11.38
CA HIS A 164 -5.15 16.18 -10.76
C HIS A 164 -5.37 16.97 -9.46
N CYS A 165 -6.63 17.16 -9.08
CA CYS A 165 -7.07 18.01 -7.99
C CYS A 165 -8.20 17.33 -7.22
N LEU A 166 -8.10 17.33 -5.88
CA LEU A 166 -9.09 16.69 -5.01
C LEU A 166 -10.44 17.40 -5.10
N GLU A 167 -10.44 18.74 -5.08
CA GLU A 167 -11.65 19.56 -5.19
C GLU A 167 -12.38 19.31 -6.52
N GLU A 168 -11.65 19.29 -7.64
CA GLU A 168 -12.22 18.98 -8.96
C GLU A 168 -12.87 17.59 -8.96
N ALA A 169 -12.23 16.60 -8.34
CA ALA A 169 -12.79 15.25 -8.26
C ALA A 169 -14.05 15.20 -7.40
N ILE A 170 -14.08 15.89 -6.26
CA ILE A 170 -15.24 15.99 -5.38
C ILE A 170 -16.41 16.64 -6.13
N ASP A 171 -16.19 17.75 -6.81
CA ASP A 171 -17.22 18.46 -7.58
C ASP A 171 -17.74 17.59 -8.75
N LEU A 172 -16.83 16.86 -9.40
CA LEU A 172 -17.17 16.01 -10.56
C LEU A 172 -18.08 14.84 -10.18
N VAL A 173 -17.79 14.15 -9.07
CA VAL A 173 -18.52 12.91 -8.73
C VAL A 173 -19.42 13.02 -7.51
N ASN A 174 -19.32 14.07 -6.69
CA ASN A 174 -20.03 14.20 -5.41
C ASN A 174 -19.97 12.88 -4.60
N PRO A 175 -18.77 12.52 -4.11
CA PRO A 175 -18.49 11.17 -3.64
C PRO A 175 -19.30 10.78 -2.41
N HIS A 176 -19.67 9.50 -2.34
CA HIS A 176 -20.11 8.90 -1.09
C HIS A 176 -18.92 8.59 -0.18
N ILE A 177 -17.77 8.28 -0.79
CA ILE A 177 -16.56 7.86 -0.08
C ILE A 177 -15.29 8.42 -0.73
N VAL A 178 -14.33 8.81 0.11
CA VAL A 178 -12.93 9.01 -0.32
C VAL A 178 -12.08 7.81 0.11
N LEU A 179 -11.29 7.27 -0.82
CA LEU A 179 -10.35 6.18 -0.60
C LEU A 179 -8.92 6.73 -0.52
N LEU A 180 -8.21 6.38 0.54
CA LEU A 180 -6.80 6.67 0.80
C LEU A 180 -6.07 5.33 0.98
N SER A 181 -5.76 4.64 -0.13
CA SER A 181 -5.17 3.29 -0.08
C SER A 181 -3.68 3.31 -0.40
N GLY A 182 -2.83 3.30 0.64
CA GLY A 182 -1.37 3.25 0.51
C GLY A 182 -0.76 4.54 -0.02
N VAL A 183 -1.37 5.68 0.27
CA VAL A 183 -0.95 7.01 -0.23
C VAL A 183 -0.38 7.90 0.86
N LEU A 184 -0.98 7.92 2.05
CA LEU A 184 -0.68 8.91 3.09
C LEU A 184 0.80 8.89 3.48
N GLN A 185 1.38 7.70 3.65
CA GLN A 185 2.77 7.55 4.06
C GLN A 185 3.80 8.06 3.04
N TYR A 186 3.39 8.34 1.80
CA TYR A 186 4.30 8.81 0.73
C TYR A 186 4.20 10.31 0.48
N LEU A 187 3.37 11.03 1.25
CA LEU A 187 3.26 12.48 1.18
C LEU A 187 4.28 13.14 2.13
N GLU A 188 4.88 14.25 1.71
CA GLU A 188 5.82 15.01 2.55
C GLU A 188 5.15 15.53 3.84
N TYR A 189 3.91 15.99 3.73
CA TYR A 189 3.12 16.52 4.84
C TYR A 189 1.82 15.70 5.05
N PRO A 190 1.92 14.43 5.49
CA PRO A 190 0.81 13.48 5.49
C PRO A 190 -0.39 13.99 6.31
N HIS A 191 -0.12 14.55 7.48
CA HIS A 191 -1.14 15.12 8.37
C HIS A 191 -1.85 16.34 7.77
N GLN A 192 -1.14 17.21 7.05
CA GLN A 192 -1.75 18.40 6.45
C GLN A 192 -2.68 18.00 5.30
N HIS A 193 -2.26 17.05 4.46
CA HIS A 193 -3.11 16.50 3.41
C HIS A 193 -4.35 15.82 3.98
N LEU A 194 -4.18 15.04 5.06
CA LEU A 194 -5.29 14.40 5.75
C LEU A 194 -6.28 15.43 6.32
N GLU A 195 -5.82 16.46 7.03
CA GLU A 195 -6.70 17.50 7.59
C GLU A 195 -7.45 18.28 6.50
N SER A 196 -6.75 18.60 5.40
CA SER A 196 -7.37 19.23 4.23
C SER A 196 -8.53 18.39 3.68
N LEU A 197 -8.34 17.07 3.57
CA LEU A 197 -9.37 16.13 3.10
C LEU A 197 -10.51 15.99 4.12
N LEU A 198 -10.20 15.84 5.40
CA LEU A 198 -11.22 15.71 6.47
C LEU A 198 -12.12 16.95 6.53
N SER A 199 -11.59 18.14 6.22
CA SER A 199 -12.34 19.40 6.16
C SER A 199 -13.38 19.49 5.03
N LYS A 200 -13.40 18.52 4.09
CA LYS A 200 -14.39 18.46 3.00
C LYS A 200 -15.72 17.83 3.41
N ASP A 201 -15.83 17.37 4.66
CA ASP A 201 -17.06 16.83 5.24
C ASP A 201 -17.70 15.68 4.43
N ILE A 202 -16.87 14.86 3.78
CA ILE A 202 -17.35 13.68 3.05
C ILE A 202 -17.83 12.64 4.07
N LYS A 203 -19.01 12.07 3.84
CA LYS A 203 -19.66 11.17 4.80
C LYS A 203 -18.80 9.96 5.18
N PHE A 204 -18.14 9.33 4.21
CA PHE A 204 -17.29 8.18 4.45
C PHE A 204 -15.86 8.41 3.97
N ILE A 205 -14.89 7.94 4.74
CA ILE A 205 -13.48 7.89 4.33
C ILE A 205 -12.96 6.49 4.65
N LEU A 206 -12.31 5.87 3.68
CA LEU A 206 -11.62 4.60 3.86
C LEU A 206 -10.12 4.84 3.73
N VAL A 207 -9.42 4.75 4.87
CA VAL A 207 -7.96 4.72 4.92
C VAL A 207 -7.53 3.27 4.89
N ASP A 208 -6.67 2.89 3.95
CA ASP A 208 -6.27 1.50 3.70
C ASP A 208 -4.77 1.43 3.40
N ARG A 209 -4.13 0.29 3.69
CA ARG A 209 -2.69 0.04 3.45
C ARG A 209 -1.75 1.17 3.94
N THR A 210 -2.06 1.80 5.07
CA THR A 210 -1.22 2.88 5.64
C THR A 210 -0.17 2.29 6.57
N SER A 211 1.11 2.64 6.36
CA SER A 211 2.20 2.26 7.28
C SER A 211 2.05 3.06 8.58
N ALA A 212 1.41 2.47 9.57
CA ALA A 212 1.07 3.14 10.80
C ALA A 212 1.05 2.18 11.98
N GLN A 213 1.62 2.63 13.10
CA GLN A 213 1.76 1.86 14.32
C GLN A 213 1.30 2.67 15.53
N PHE A 214 0.86 1.97 16.57
CA PHE A 214 0.52 2.59 17.85
C PHE A 214 1.78 2.76 18.71
N ASP A 215 1.77 3.74 19.59
CA ASP A 215 2.84 4.02 20.55
C ASP A 215 4.24 4.33 19.93
N VAL A 216 4.27 4.83 18.70
CA VAL A 216 5.49 5.32 18.02
C VAL A 216 5.31 6.75 17.54
N ALA A 217 6.39 7.52 17.45
CA ALA A 217 6.36 8.80 16.77
C ALA A 217 6.29 8.60 15.24
N ASP A 218 5.86 9.62 14.51
CA ASP A 218 6.07 9.71 13.08
C ASP A 218 7.57 9.69 12.77
N VAL A 219 8.01 8.74 11.96
CA VAL A 219 9.43 8.59 11.62
C VAL A 219 9.60 8.27 10.13
N PRO A 220 10.47 9.01 9.42
CA PRO A 220 10.72 8.76 8.00
C PRO A 220 11.76 7.64 7.80
N PHE A 221 11.55 6.86 6.75
CA PHE A 221 12.42 5.80 6.24
C PHE A 221 12.59 5.97 4.73
N VAL A 222 13.53 5.23 4.15
CA VAL A 222 13.63 5.03 2.70
C VAL A 222 13.20 3.61 2.37
N GLN A 223 12.09 3.48 1.64
CA GLN A 223 11.63 2.22 1.08
C GLN A 223 12.41 1.88 -0.20
N HIS A 224 12.97 0.69 -0.29
CA HIS A 224 13.61 0.14 -1.49
C HIS A 224 12.70 -0.89 -2.15
N VAL A 225 12.45 -0.72 -3.44
CA VAL A 225 11.65 -1.63 -4.25
C VAL A 225 12.56 -2.60 -5.03
N PRO A 226 12.33 -3.92 -4.95
CA PRO A 226 13.15 -4.90 -5.65
C PRO A 226 12.92 -4.81 -7.17
N GLU A 227 13.96 -5.14 -7.94
CA GLU A 227 13.97 -5.01 -9.40
C GLU A 227 12.84 -5.78 -10.11
N ARG A 228 12.38 -6.90 -9.51
CA ARG A 228 11.24 -7.68 -10.02
C ARG A 228 9.94 -6.86 -10.09
N ILE A 229 9.80 -5.84 -9.23
CA ILE A 229 8.70 -4.88 -9.27
C ILE A 229 9.18 -3.72 -10.14
N TYR A 230 10.13 -2.92 -9.69
CA TYR A 230 10.92 -1.98 -10.50
C TYR A 230 12.02 -1.42 -9.60
N ARG A 231 13.16 -1.02 -10.17
CA ARG A 231 14.25 -0.47 -9.37
C ARG A 231 13.97 1.00 -9.03
N ALA A 232 13.49 1.24 -7.81
CA ALA A 232 13.34 2.59 -7.25
C ALA A 232 13.42 2.55 -5.72
N SER A 233 13.58 3.73 -5.13
CA SER A 233 13.39 3.96 -3.70
C SER A 233 12.63 5.26 -3.43
N TYR A 234 11.91 5.28 -2.31
CA TYR A 234 11.00 6.36 -1.94
C TYR A 234 11.16 6.73 -0.47
N PRO A 235 11.05 8.02 -0.12
CA PRO A 235 10.81 8.38 1.27
C PRO A 235 9.43 7.85 1.68
N VAL A 236 9.32 7.38 2.91
CA VAL A 236 8.08 6.84 3.46
C VAL A 236 7.99 7.14 4.95
N TRP A 237 6.81 7.53 5.40
CA TRP A 237 6.52 7.67 6.82
C TRP A 237 6.09 6.35 7.44
N PHE A 238 6.59 6.11 8.64
CA PHE A 238 5.97 5.20 9.59
C PHE A 238 5.17 6.09 10.54
N LEU A 239 3.86 6.11 10.34
CA LEU A 239 2.98 7.09 10.99
C LEU A 239 2.54 6.61 12.37
N ASN A 240 2.28 7.57 13.24
CA ASN A 240 1.65 7.39 14.54
C ASN A 240 0.13 7.24 14.35
N ALA A 241 -0.37 6.03 14.60
CA ALA A 241 -1.78 5.71 14.48
C ALA A 241 -2.67 6.52 15.45
N HIS A 242 -2.18 6.86 16.65
CA HIS A 242 -2.94 7.71 17.59
C HIS A 242 -3.10 9.13 17.07
N GLU A 243 -2.06 9.70 16.45
CA GLU A 243 -2.15 11.04 15.87
C GLU A 243 -3.12 11.11 14.70
N LEU A 244 -3.17 10.06 13.86
CA LEU A 244 -4.17 9.95 12.80
C LEU A 244 -5.59 9.91 13.37
N GLN A 245 -5.84 9.05 14.37
CA GLN A 245 -7.15 8.91 15.01
C GLN A 245 -7.60 10.18 15.72
N ASP A 246 -6.69 10.87 16.41
CA ASP A 246 -6.98 12.15 17.04
C ASP A 246 -7.44 13.19 16.02
N ARG A 247 -6.82 13.23 14.83
CA ARG A 247 -7.25 14.14 13.75
C ARG A 247 -8.61 13.76 13.19
N PHE A 248 -8.90 12.47 13.01
CA PHE A 248 -10.24 12.02 12.61
C PHE A 248 -11.29 12.55 13.59
N ALA A 249 -11.07 12.34 14.90
CA ALA A 249 -11.98 12.78 15.96
C ALA A 249 -12.13 14.31 16.02
N ARG A 250 -11.03 15.08 15.88
CA ARG A 250 -11.08 16.56 15.84
C ARG A 250 -11.91 17.10 14.69
N HIS A 251 -12.00 16.37 13.58
CA HIS A 251 -12.83 16.72 12.42
C HIS A 251 -14.23 16.10 12.47
N GLY A 252 -14.61 15.48 13.59
CA GLY A 252 -15.94 14.92 13.81
C GLY A 252 -16.19 13.58 13.12
N TYR A 253 -15.14 12.84 12.76
CA TYR A 253 -15.26 11.48 12.24
C TYR A 253 -15.18 10.45 13.37
N GLU A 254 -16.04 9.44 13.28
CA GLU A 254 -15.99 8.24 14.11
C GLU A 254 -15.26 7.12 13.37
N VAL A 255 -14.39 6.40 14.07
CA VAL A 255 -13.75 5.18 13.55
C VAL A 255 -14.72 4.03 13.77
N LEU A 256 -15.39 3.58 12.71
CA LEU A 256 -16.32 2.45 12.78
C LEU A 256 -15.61 1.10 12.80
N ASP A 257 -14.44 1.02 12.15
CA ASP A 257 -13.61 -0.18 12.15
C ASP A 257 -12.13 0.18 11.99
N SER A 258 -11.27 -0.67 12.56
CA SER A 258 -9.83 -0.70 12.34
C SER A 258 -9.42 -2.11 11.95
N PHE A 259 -8.79 -2.27 10.79
CA PHE A 259 -8.52 -3.59 10.21
C PHE A 259 -7.11 -3.71 9.65
N GLN A 260 -6.67 -4.95 9.47
CA GLN A 260 -5.42 -5.27 8.79
C GLN A 260 -5.67 -5.34 7.27
N PRO A 261 -5.01 -4.50 6.45
CA PRO A 261 -5.16 -4.52 5.01
C PRO A 261 -4.71 -5.84 4.37
N ALA A 262 -5.36 -6.24 3.29
CA ALA A 262 -5.03 -7.49 2.60
C ALA A 262 -3.81 -7.33 1.67
N GLY A 263 -2.86 -8.26 1.79
CA GLY A 263 -1.86 -8.55 0.76
C GLY A 263 -0.81 -7.46 0.54
N THR A 264 -0.23 -6.90 1.59
CA THR A 264 0.88 -5.95 1.48
C THR A 264 2.16 -6.66 1.00
N PHE A 265 3.02 -5.94 0.28
CA PHE A 265 4.35 -6.45 -0.07
C PHE A 265 5.32 -6.01 1.02
N GLY A 266 5.81 -6.94 1.83
CA GLY A 266 6.88 -6.60 2.76
C GLY A 266 6.99 -7.57 3.92
N ILE A 267 8.13 -8.24 3.99
CA ILE A 267 8.55 -8.96 5.18
C ILE A 267 9.61 -8.07 5.83
N ALA A 268 9.63 -7.95 7.15
CA ALA A 268 10.62 -7.12 7.84
C ALA A 268 11.99 -7.82 7.96
N THR A 269 12.00 -9.16 8.01
CA THR A 269 13.21 -9.96 8.24
C THR A 269 13.23 -11.23 7.37
N PRO A 270 14.38 -11.59 6.74
CA PRO A 270 14.53 -12.82 5.98
C PRO A 270 14.15 -14.07 6.81
N PRO A 271 13.34 -15.00 6.27
CA PRO A 271 12.97 -16.23 6.99
C PRO A 271 14.16 -17.03 7.56
N PRO A 272 15.31 -17.16 6.86
CA PRO A 272 16.47 -17.86 7.43
C PRO A 272 17.05 -17.21 8.69
N LEU A 273 17.00 -15.88 8.84
CA LEU A 273 17.48 -15.21 10.05
C LEU A 273 16.53 -15.44 11.23
N GLN A 274 15.22 -15.51 10.95
CA GLN A 274 14.21 -15.82 11.99
C GLN A 274 14.49 -17.19 12.64
N GLU A 275 14.85 -18.19 11.83
CA GLU A 275 15.23 -19.52 12.31
C GLU A 275 16.52 -19.49 13.15
N LEU A 276 17.56 -18.77 12.71
CA LEU A 276 18.81 -18.66 13.48
C LEU A 276 18.59 -18.02 14.87
N THR A 277 17.78 -16.95 14.94
CA THR A 277 17.42 -16.31 16.21
C THR A 277 16.63 -17.26 17.13
N ARG A 278 15.68 -18.01 16.58
CA ARG A 278 14.92 -19.04 17.33
C ARG A 278 15.83 -20.10 17.96
N TRP A 279 16.97 -20.38 17.34
CA TRP A 279 17.92 -21.40 17.79
C TRP A 279 18.98 -20.82 18.75
N GLY A 280 18.81 -19.58 19.21
CA GLY A 280 19.71 -18.92 20.17
C GLY A 280 21.07 -18.56 19.56
N ILE A 281 21.18 -18.54 18.24
CA ILE A 281 22.39 -18.07 17.56
C ILE A 281 22.37 -16.54 17.68
N GLY A 282 23.41 -15.98 18.31
CA GLY A 282 23.55 -14.56 18.61
C GLY A 282 23.62 -13.69 17.36
N LEU A 283 22.46 -13.48 16.75
CA LEU A 283 22.18 -12.40 15.81
C LEU A 283 21.56 -11.26 16.61
N THR A 284 21.94 -10.03 16.32
CA THR A 284 21.26 -8.87 16.88
C THR A 284 19.78 -8.95 16.44
N PRO A 285 18.81 -9.09 17.35
CA PRO A 285 17.42 -9.15 16.95
C PRO A 285 17.07 -7.85 16.23
N ALA A 286 16.45 -7.93 15.05
CA ALA A 286 15.61 -6.82 14.60
C ALA A 286 14.51 -6.69 15.67
N GLN A 287 14.59 -5.65 16.50
CA GLN A 287 13.57 -5.37 17.50
C GLN A 287 12.26 -5.04 16.78
N GLY A 288 11.22 -5.84 16.99
CA GLY A 288 9.84 -5.47 16.68
C GLY A 288 9.35 -5.88 15.29
N GLN A 289 8.32 -6.73 15.29
CA GLN A 289 7.38 -7.07 14.21
C GLN A 289 7.93 -7.79 12.97
N TYR A 290 7.31 -8.94 12.65
CA TYR A 290 7.71 -9.87 11.60
C TYR A 290 7.23 -9.42 10.20
N GLU A 291 6.26 -8.52 10.15
CA GLU A 291 5.69 -7.87 8.98
C GLU A 291 5.57 -6.37 9.28
N TRP A 292 5.66 -5.53 8.24
CA TRP A 292 5.45 -4.09 8.42
C TRP A 292 3.99 -3.86 8.80
N SER A 293 3.76 -3.14 9.91
CA SER A 293 2.41 -2.86 10.40
C SER A 293 1.69 -1.89 9.47
N TYR A 294 0.81 -2.45 8.65
CA TYR A 294 -0.17 -1.69 7.91
C TYR A 294 -1.49 -1.68 8.67
N THR A 295 -2.12 -0.52 8.74
CA THR A 295 -3.42 -0.36 9.39
C THR A 295 -4.39 0.32 8.43
N GLY A 296 -5.64 -0.13 8.44
CA GLY A 296 -6.75 0.52 7.76
C GLY A 296 -7.80 1.00 8.76
N TRP A 297 -8.51 2.06 8.41
CA TRP A 297 -9.62 2.63 9.16
C TRP A 297 -10.79 2.93 8.24
N PHE A 298 -11.98 2.55 8.67
CA PHE A 298 -13.22 3.01 8.05
C PHE A 298 -13.85 4.09 8.92
N LEU A 299 -14.01 5.27 8.35
CA LEU A 299 -14.47 6.48 9.04
C LEU A 299 -15.86 6.86 8.55
N GLU A 300 -16.74 7.25 9.47
CA GLU A 300 -18.03 7.88 9.16
C GLU A 300 -18.11 9.25 9.83
N LYS A 301 -18.63 10.24 9.10
CA LYS A 301 -19.03 11.52 9.66
C LYS A 301 -20.53 11.45 10.00
N PRO A 302 -20.91 11.53 11.28
CA PRO A 302 -22.31 11.51 11.67
C PRO A 302 -23.09 12.68 11.07
N GLU A 303 -24.35 12.44 10.70
CA GLU A 303 -25.29 13.52 10.37
C GLU A 303 -25.63 14.27 11.67
N ILE A 304 -25.45 15.60 11.66
CA ILE A 304 -25.79 16.50 12.78
C ILE A 304 -27.30 16.74 12.81
#